data_AF-A0A377DDZ6-F1
#
_entry.id   AF-A0A377DDZ6-F1
#
_cell.length_a   1.000
_cell.length_b   1.000
_cell.length_c   1.000
_cell.angle_alpha   90.00
_cell.angle_beta   90.00
_cell.angle_gamma   90.00
#
_symmetry.space_group_name_H-M   'P 1'
#
loop_
_entity.id
_entity.type
_entity.pdbx_description
1 polymer ?
#
loop_
_entity_poly.entity_id
_entity_poly.type
_entity_poly.pdbx_seq_one_letter_code
_entity_poly.pdbx_strand_id
1 'polypeptide(L)'
;MGGRFNLLLSVVGALIIQGMNTGILLSGFPPEMNQVVKAVVVLCVLIVQSQRFISLIKECVAVIKRNLPLMITIGVFVLGYFYCLTQFPGFASTRVICNILTDNAFLGIIAVGMTFVILSGGIDLSVGSVIAFTGVFLAKVIGDFGLSPLLAFPLVLVMGCAFGAFMGLLIDALKIPAFIITLQECSFCVASAISFRKSRSR
;
A
#
# COMPACT_ATOMS: atom_id res chain seq x y z
N MET A 1 -0.14 -33.35 -27.80
CA MET A 1 -0.01 -34.08 -26.51
C MET A 1 -1.12 -33.56 -25.60
N GLY A 2 -2.33 -34.10 -25.64
CA GLY A 2 -2.64 -35.43 -25.14
C GLY A 2 -2.96 -35.33 -23.65
N GLY A 3 -3.98 -34.53 -23.31
CA GLY A 3 -4.42 -34.31 -21.94
C GLY A 3 -4.83 -35.64 -21.32
N ARG A 4 -4.45 -35.84 -20.05
CA ARG A 4 -4.77 -37.01 -19.23
C ARG A 4 -6.28 -37.26 -19.23
N PHE A 5 -6.78 -38.15 -20.09
CA PHE A 5 -8.16 -38.62 -20.05
C PHE A 5 -8.34 -39.45 -18.79
N ASN A 6 -9.02 -38.88 -17.80
CA ASN A 6 -9.32 -39.57 -16.56
C ASN A 6 -10.68 -40.26 -16.74
N LEU A 7 -10.70 -41.59 -16.81
CA LEU A 7 -11.91 -42.40 -16.98
C LEU A 7 -12.97 -42.03 -15.94
N LEU A 8 -12.54 -41.72 -14.72
CA LEU A 8 -13.40 -41.25 -13.64
C LEU A 8 -14.16 -39.97 -13.99
N LEU A 9 -13.52 -38.99 -14.65
CA LEU A 9 -14.20 -37.75 -15.03
C LEU A 9 -15.27 -37.99 -16.12
N SER A 10 -15.00 -38.88 -17.08
CA SER A 10 -15.97 -39.24 -18.11
C SER A 10 -17.18 -39.98 -17.53
N VAL A 11 -16.96 -40.89 -16.56
CA VAL A 11 -18.04 -41.58 -15.85
C VAL A 11 -18.88 -40.62 -15.01
N VAL A 12 -18.25 -39.71 -14.27
CA VAL A 12 -18.95 -38.66 -13.51
C VAL A 12 -19.78 -37.77 -14.44
N GLY A 13 -19.26 -37.38 -15.60
CA GLY A 13 -19.99 -36.61 -16.61
C GLY A 13 -21.22 -37.33 -17.15
N ALA A 14 -21.11 -38.64 -17.45
CA ALA A 14 -22.23 -39.45 -17.92
C ALA A 14 -23.34 -39.58 -16.86
N LEU A 15 -22.96 -39.78 -15.59
CA LEU A 15 -23.91 -39.86 -14.47
C LEU A 15 -24.65 -38.54 -14.24
N ILE A 16 -23.98 -37.40 -14.37
CA ILE A 16 -24.62 -36.08 -14.27
C ILE A 16 -25.65 -35.88 -15.39
N ILE A 17 -25.31 -36.22 -16.64
CA ILE A 17 -26.23 -36.08 -17.78
C ILE A 17 -27.44 -37.02 -17.65
N GLN A 18 -27.23 -38.24 -17.17
CA GLN A 18 -28.31 -39.20 -16.91
C GLN A 18 -29.22 -38.71 -15.77
N GLY A 19 -28.64 -38.24 -14.67
CA GLY A 19 -29.37 -37.71 -13.52
C GLY A 19 -30.26 -36.51 -13.87
N MET A 20 -29.76 -35.60 -14.71
CA MET A 20 -30.55 -34.47 -15.23
C MET A 20 -31.75 -34.92 -16.07
N ASN A 21 -31.56 -35.89 -16.96
CA ASN A 21 -32.63 -36.41 -17.82
C ASN A 21 -33.78 -36.98 -16.98
N THR A 22 -33.45 -37.71 -15.93
CA THR A 22 -34.43 -38.30 -15.01
C THR A 22 -35.10 -37.23 -14.14
N GLY A 23 -34.35 -36.25 -13.63
CA GLY A 23 -34.89 -35.17 -12.80
C GLY A 23 -35.92 -34.29 -13.52
N ILE A 24 -35.71 -34.00 -14.81
CA ILE A 24 -36.61 -33.16 -15.63
C ILE A 24 -37.89 -33.92 -16.00
N LEU A 25 -37.79 -35.21 -16.30
CA LEU A 25 -38.95 -36.06 -16.56
C LEU A 25 -39.84 -36.22 -15.32
N LEU A 26 -39.24 -36.31 -14.13
CA LEU A 26 -39.97 -36.40 -12.86
C LEU A 26 -40.61 -35.08 -12.42
N SER A 27 -40.16 -33.93 -12.94
CA SER A 27 -40.73 -32.61 -12.63
C SER A 27 -41.88 -32.20 -13.56
N GLY A 28 -42.35 -33.11 -14.43
CA GLY A 28 -43.54 -32.93 -15.26
C GLY A 28 -43.35 -32.04 -16.49
N PHE A 29 -42.11 -31.67 -16.83
CA PHE A 29 -41.80 -30.89 -18.02
C PHE A 29 -41.82 -31.74 -19.29
N PRO A 30 -42.24 -31.18 -20.44
CA PRO A 30 -42.21 -31.89 -21.71
C PRO A 30 -40.77 -32.31 -22.10
N PRO A 31 -40.58 -33.51 -22.67
CA PRO A 31 -39.27 -34.12 -22.91
C PRO A 31 -38.38 -33.33 -23.90
N GLU A 32 -38.97 -32.44 -24.69
CA GLU A 32 -38.26 -31.52 -25.59
C GLU A 32 -37.34 -30.54 -24.84
N MET A 33 -37.69 -30.17 -23.60
CA MET A 33 -36.89 -29.28 -22.75
C MET A 33 -35.54 -29.89 -22.34
N ASN A 34 -35.39 -31.22 -22.34
CA ASN A 34 -34.14 -31.87 -21.95
C ASN A 34 -32.94 -31.49 -22.82
N GLN A 35 -33.17 -31.32 -24.13
CA GLN A 35 -32.11 -30.93 -25.07
C GLN A 35 -31.61 -29.51 -24.76
N VAL A 36 -32.54 -28.60 -24.45
CA VAL A 36 -32.26 -27.21 -24.10
C VAL A 36 -31.49 -27.14 -22.77
N VAL A 37 -31.93 -27.84 -21.73
CA VAL A 37 -31.27 -27.81 -20.42
C VAL A 37 -29.86 -28.43 -20.49
N LYS A 38 -29.68 -29.54 -21.21
CA LYS A 38 -28.35 -30.14 -21.42
C LYS A 38 -27.41 -29.19 -22.15
N ALA A 39 -27.88 -28.51 -23.21
CA ALA A 39 -27.08 -27.55 -23.95
C ALA A 39 -26.64 -26.37 -23.08
N VAL A 40 -27.54 -25.83 -22.26
CA VAL A 40 -27.23 -24.73 -21.31
C VAL A 40 -26.20 -25.17 -20.29
N VAL A 41 -26.35 -26.35 -19.68
CA VAL A 41 -25.40 -26.86 -18.68
C VAL A 41 -24.02 -27.10 -19.29
N VAL A 42 -23.95 -27.75 -20.44
CA VAL A 42 -22.67 -27.97 -21.13
C VAL A 42 -22.02 -26.65 -21.52
N LEU A 43 -22.79 -25.68 -22.02
CA LEU A 43 -22.28 -24.35 -22.35
C LEU A 43 -21.73 -23.63 -21.11
N CYS A 44 -22.45 -23.64 -19.99
CA CYS A 44 -21.97 -23.08 -18.72
C CYS A 44 -20.67 -23.75 -18.25
N VAL A 45 -20.60 -25.08 -18.30
CA VAL A 45 -19.40 -25.84 -17.93
C VAL A 45 -18.22 -25.51 -18.86
N LEU A 46 -18.45 -25.37 -20.17
CA LEU A 46 -17.42 -25.01 -21.13
C LEU A 46 -16.93 -23.56 -20.94
N ILE A 47 -17.83 -22.64 -20.59
CA ILE A 47 -17.45 -21.26 -20.25
C ILE A 47 -16.58 -21.25 -18.99
N VAL A 48 -16.97 -21.97 -17.94
CA VAL A 48 -16.20 -22.05 -16.68
C VAL A 48 -14.85 -22.76 -16.88
N GLN A 49 -14.81 -23.82 -17.69
CA GLN A 49 -13.57 -24.56 -17.99
C GLN A 49 -12.69 -23.87 -19.03
N SER A 50 -13.22 -22.88 -19.75
CA SER A 50 -12.45 -22.16 -20.76
C SER A 50 -11.21 -21.57 -20.10
N GLN A 51 -10.03 -21.98 -20.58
CA GLN A 51 -8.75 -21.50 -20.08
C GLN A 51 -8.65 -19.97 -20.19
N ARG A 52 -9.37 -19.37 -21.16
CA ARG A 52 -9.49 -17.92 -21.33
C ARG A 52 -10.33 -17.27 -20.24
N PHE A 53 -11.42 -17.90 -19.81
CA PHE A 53 -12.24 -17.39 -18.70
C PHE A 53 -11.51 -17.50 -17.36
N ILE A 54 -10.80 -18.61 -17.12
CA ILE A 54 -10.01 -18.80 -15.91
C ILE A 54 -8.83 -17.82 -15.84
N SER A 55 -8.16 -17.55 -16.96
CA SER A 55 -7.08 -16.55 -17.01
C SER A 55 -7.62 -15.14 -16.75
N LEU A 56 -8.77 -14.77 -17.33
CA LEU A 56 -9.44 -13.49 -17.01
C LEU A 56 -9.79 -13.36 -15.53
N ILE A 57 -10.32 -14.42 -14.90
CA ILE A 57 -10.58 -14.43 -13.45
C ILE A 57 -9.28 -14.26 -12.66
N LYS A 58 -8.22 -14.97 -13.03
CA LYS A 58 -6.92 -14.86 -12.34
C LYS A 58 -6.32 -13.47 -12.47
N GLU A 59 -6.41 -12.84 -13.63
CA GLU A 59 -5.97 -11.46 -13.84
C GLU A 59 -6.78 -10.49 -12.95
N CYS A 60 -8.12 -10.60 -12.93
CA CYS A 60 -8.97 -9.80 -12.05
C CYS A 60 -8.59 -9.98 -10.57
N VAL A 61 -8.42 -11.23 -10.11
CA VAL A 61 -8.04 -11.53 -8.72
C VAL A 61 -6.63 -11.01 -8.40
N ALA A 62 -5.68 -11.09 -9.34
CA ALA A 62 -4.35 -10.54 -9.17
C ALA A 62 -4.37 -9.01 -9.06
N VAL A 63 -5.18 -8.33 -9.88
CA VAL A 63 -5.39 -6.88 -9.79
C VAL A 63 -5.97 -6.49 -8.43
N ILE A 64 -6.99 -7.21 -7.96
CA ILE A 64 -7.61 -6.98 -6.64
C ILE A 64 -6.58 -7.20 -5.52
N LYS A 65 -5.85 -8.32 -5.53
CA LYS A 65 -4.83 -8.61 -4.52
C LYS A 65 -3.70 -7.58 -4.51
N ARG A 66 -3.30 -7.09 -5.69
CA ARG A 66 -2.27 -6.05 -5.83
C ARG A 66 -2.70 -4.72 -5.20
N ASN A 67 -3.98 -4.36 -5.33
CA ASN A 67 -4.52 -3.11 -4.80
C ASN A 67 -5.15 -3.28 -3.40
N LEU A 68 -5.18 -4.50 -2.87
CA LEU A 68 -5.78 -4.82 -1.57
C LEU A 68 -5.22 -3.97 -0.42
N PRO A 69 -3.90 -3.72 -0.29
CA PRO A 69 -3.36 -2.88 0.79
C PRO A 69 -3.93 -1.45 0.71
N LEU A 70 -3.99 -0.90 -0.52
CA LEU A 70 -4.52 0.43 -0.78
C LEU A 70 -6.01 0.49 -0.44
N MET A 71 -6.80 -0.49 -0.89
CA MET A 71 -8.23 -0.60 -0.56
C MET A 71 -8.48 -0.72 0.96
N ILE A 72 -7.66 -1.49 1.68
CA ILE A 72 -7.76 -1.60 3.14
C ILE A 72 -7.45 -0.26 3.79
N THR A 73 -6.36 0.42 3.41
CA THR A 73 -6.01 1.73 3.99
C THR A 73 -7.08 2.79 3.75
N ILE A 74 -7.64 2.87 2.53
CA ILE A 74 -8.77 3.77 2.23
C ILE A 74 -10.00 3.37 3.04
N GLY A 75 -10.33 2.08 3.10
CA GLY A 75 -11.48 1.59 3.85
C GLY A 75 -11.40 1.94 5.34
N VAL A 76 -10.25 1.70 5.97
CA VAL A 76 -10.00 2.05 7.38
C VAL A 76 -10.12 3.57 7.59
N PHE A 77 -9.57 4.39 6.70
CA PHE A 77 -9.66 5.85 6.80
C PHE A 77 -11.10 6.35 6.69
N VAL A 78 -11.86 5.86 5.70
CA VAL A 78 -13.26 6.25 5.47
C VAL A 78 -14.16 5.80 6.63
N LEU A 79 -14.02 4.55 7.08
CA LEU A 79 -14.81 4.02 8.20
C LEU A 79 -14.47 4.74 9.51
N GLY A 80 -13.19 5.01 9.77
CA GLY A 80 -12.74 5.76 10.94
C GLY A 80 -13.28 7.20 10.92
N TYR A 81 -13.21 7.88 9.77
CA TYR A 81 -13.76 9.23 9.60
C TYR A 81 -15.28 9.25 9.84
N PHE A 82 -16.01 8.30 9.26
CA PHE A 82 -17.46 8.20 9.46
C PHE A 82 -17.84 7.92 10.92
N TYR A 83 -17.08 7.04 11.59
CA TYR A 83 -17.26 6.80 13.03
C TYR A 83 -17.09 8.09 13.84
N CYS A 84 -16.03 8.86 13.60
CA CYS A 84 -15.81 10.15 14.26
C CYS A 84 -16.92 11.17 13.99
N LEU A 85 -17.50 11.20 12.79
CA LEU A 85 -18.66 12.05 12.48
C LEU A 85 -19.88 11.74 13.34
N THR A 86 -20.12 10.46 13.67
CA THR A 86 -21.26 10.06 14.51
C THR A 86 -21.05 10.37 15.99
N GLN A 87 -19.81 10.32 16.48
CA GLN A 87 -19.49 10.52 17.90
C GLN A 87 -19.28 12.00 18.26
N PHE A 88 -18.82 12.83 17.31
CA PHE A 88 -18.43 14.21 17.58
C PHE A 88 -19.16 15.19 16.64
N PRO A 89 -20.16 15.96 17.12
CA PRO A 89 -20.99 16.83 16.29
C PRO A 89 -20.23 18.01 15.66
N GLY A 90 -19.02 18.33 16.14
CA GLY A 90 -18.15 19.37 15.59
C GLY A 90 -17.06 18.86 14.65
N PHE A 91 -16.96 17.56 14.39
CA PHE A 91 -15.84 16.97 13.64
C PHE A 91 -15.79 17.42 12.18
N ALA A 92 -16.95 17.70 11.57
CA ALA A 92 -17.06 18.24 10.22
C ALA A 92 -16.79 19.76 10.13
N SER A 93 -16.52 20.44 11.25
CA SER A 93 -16.24 21.87 11.23
C SER A 93 -14.98 22.18 10.44
N THR A 94 -15.02 23.26 9.64
CA THR A 94 -13.87 23.75 8.86
C THR A 94 -12.62 23.92 9.74
N ARG A 95 -12.81 24.28 11.02
CA ARG A 95 -11.70 24.47 11.96
C ARG A 95 -10.98 23.15 12.29
N VAL A 96 -11.71 22.05 12.45
CA VAL A 96 -11.13 20.71 12.69
C VAL A 96 -10.41 20.20 11.45
N ILE A 97 -11.02 20.38 10.27
CA ILE A 97 -10.40 19.98 9.00
C ILE A 97 -9.10 20.77 8.75
N CYS A 98 -9.12 22.09 8.94
CA CYS A 98 -7.92 22.92 8.80
C CYS A 98 -6.83 22.54 9.81
N ASN A 99 -7.19 22.22 11.05
CA ASN A 99 -6.23 21.75 12.05
C ASN A 99 -5.61 20.42 11.63
N ILE A 100 -6.42 19.44 11.22
CA ILE A 100 -5.93 18.14 10.73
C ILE A 100 -4.97 18.34 9.55
N LEU A 101 -5.34 19.17 8.58
CA LEU A 101 -4.48 19.43 7.42
C LEU A 101 -3.19 20.15 7.79
N THR A 102 -3.24 21.12 8.70
CA THR A 102 -2.07 21.89 9.13
C THR A 102 -1.11 21.03 9.95
N ASP A 103 -1.63 20.21 10.88
CA ASP A 103 -0.84 19.32 11.73
C ASP A 103 -0.20 18.18 10.93
N ASN A 104 -0.84 17.75 9.84
CA ASN A 104 -0.31 16.70 8.94
C ASN A 104 0.36 17.26 7.69
N ALA A 105 0.44 18.58 7.52
CA ALA A 105 1.06 19.21 6.34
C ALA A 105 2.51 18.75 6.16
N PHE A 106 3.24 18.55 7.28
CA PHE A 106 4.62 18.07 7.24
C PHE A 106 4.74 16.67 6.61
N LEU A 107 3.81 15.74 6.92
CA LEU A 107 3.77 14.40 6.31
C LEU A 107 3.47 14.50 4.80
N GLY A 108 2.60 15.44 4.41
CA GLY A 108 2.31 15.71 3.00
C GLY A 108 3.55 16.16 2.22
N ILE A 109 4.32 17.11 2.77
CA ILE A 109 5.56 17.59 2.15
C ILE A 109 6.58 16.46 2.00
N ILE A 110 6.74 15.64 3.05
CA ILE A 110 7.63 14.47 3.03
C ILE A 110 7.18 13.47 1.97
N ALA A 111 5.89 13.16 1.91
CA ALA A 111 5.34 12.21 0.95
C ALA A 111 5.68 12.64 -0.50
N VAL A 112 5.53 13.93 -0.82
CA VAL A 112 5.94 14.49 -2.11
C VAL A 112 7.44 14.29 -2.36
N GLY A 113 8.31 14.61 -1.39
CA GLY A 113 9.76 14.36 -1.52
C GLY A 113 10.09 12.88 -1.77
N MET A 114 9.43 11.98 -1.04
CA MET A 114 9.60 10.53 -1.16
C MET A 114 9.17 9.98 -2.52
N THR A 115 8.23 10.62 -3.22
CA THR A 115 7.89 10.20 -4.59
C THR A 115 9.10 10.28 -5.53
N PHE A 116 9.95 11.32 -5.42
CA PHE A 116 11.13 11.44 -6.27
C PHE A 116 12.18 10.35 -5.98
N VAL A 117 12.32 9.96 -4.71
CA VAL A 117 13.20 8.86 -4.30
C VAL A 117 12.74 7.53 -4.91
N ILE A 118 11.44 7.23 -4.80
CA ILE A 118 10.85 5.99 -5.33
C ILE A 118 10.95 5.95 -6.85
N LEU A 119 10.69 7.08 -7.52
CA LEU A 119 10.84 7.19 -8.98
C LEU A 119 12.27 6.95 -9.45
N SER A 120 13.26 7.27 -8.61
CA SER A 120 14.68 6.98 -8.87
C SER A 120 15.05 5.51 -8.63
N GLY A 121 14.09 4.66 -8.23
CA GLY A 121 14.30 3.24 -7.94
C GLY A 121 14.86 2.97 -6.54
N GLY A 122 14.93 3.98 -5.67
CA GLY A 122 15.40 3.87 -4.29
C GLY A 122 14.27 3.66 -3.29
N ILE A 123 14.62 3.16 -2.10
CA ILE A 123 13.77 3.17 -0.91
C ILE A 123 14.53 3.96 0.15
N ASP A 124 14.00 5.11 0.54
CA ASP A 124 14.59 5.93 1.59
C ASP A 124 13.87 5.69 2.93
N LEU A 125 14.65 5.32 3.93
CA LEU A 125 14.20 5.03 5.29
C LEU A 125 14.67 6.10 6.29
N SER A 126 15.56 7.00 5.88
CA SER A 126 16.24 7.91 6.81
C SER A 126 15.44 9.15 7.13
N VAL A 127 14.41 9.51 6.35
CA VAL A 127 13.64 10.76 6.55
C VAL A 127 13.15 10.94 8.00
N GLY A 128 12.67 9.88 8.65
CA GLY A 128 12.27 9.95 10.06
C GLY A 128 13.42 10.28 11.02
N SER A 129 14.60 9.72 10.77
CA SER A 129 15.81 9.97 11.56
C SER A 129 16.39 11.37 11.33
N VAL A 130 16.34 11.87 10.09
CA VAL A 130 16.78 13.22 9.74
C VAL A 130 15.89 14.26 10.41
N ILE A 131 14.57 14.05 10.43
CA ILE A 131 13.62 14.91 11.14
C ILE A 131 13.92 14.92 12.64
N ALA A 132 14.13 13.74 13.23
CA ALA A 132 14.46 13.65 14.66
C ALA A 132 15.78 14.36 14.98
N PHE A 133 16.81 14.17 14.15
CA PHE A 133 18.11 14.80 14.33
C PHE A 133 18.06 16.32 14.16
N THR A 134 17.47 16.80 13.07
CA THR A 134 17.33 18.24 12.79
C THR A 134 16.48 18.94 13.85
N GLY A 135 15.46 18.26 14.40
CA GLY A 135 14.66 18.76 15.53
C GLY A 135 15.47 18.91 16.82
N VAL A 136 16.25 17.90 17.20
CA VAL A 136 17.15 17.98 18.38
C VAL A 136 18.22 19.06 18.19
N PHE A 137 18.77 19.14 16.98
CA PHE A 137 19.77 20.16 16.65
C PHE A 137 19.18 21.58 16.73
N LEU A 138 17.99 21.80 16.17
CA LEU A 138 17.30 23.09 16.25
C LEU A 138 17.07 23.50 17.71
N ALA A 139 16.61 22.56 18.54
CA ALA A 139 16.42 22.79 19.98
C ALA A 139 17.74 23.13 20.70
N LYS A 140 18.86 22.48 20.34
CA LYS A 140 20.20 22.79 20.87
C LYS A 140 20.68 24.18 20.45
N VAL A 141 20.51 24.54 19.19
CA VAL A 141 20.93 25.83 18.62
C VAL A 141 20.18 27.00 19.25
N ILE A 142 18.87 26.91 19.37
CA ILE A 142 18.07 27.96 20.00
C ILE A 142 18.29 27.96 21.52
N GLY A 143 18.31 26.77 22.12
CA GLY A 143 18.27 26.61 23.58
C GLY A 143 19.61 26.79 24.28
N ASP A 144 20.73 26.37 23.69
CA ASP A 144 22.06 26.44 24.32
C ASP A 144 22.92 27.55 23.74
N PHE A 145 22.89 27.74 22.42
CA PHE A 145 23.67 28.77 21.74
C PHE A 145 22.94 30.13 21.66
N GLY A 146 21.69 30.20 22.12
CA GLY A 146 20.91 31.44 22.16
C GLY A 146 20.64 32.06 20.79
N LEU A 147 20.79 31.28 19.71
CA LEU A 147 20.57 31.75 18.35
C LEU A 147 19.09 32.10 18.15
N SER A 148 18.84 33.25 17.54
CA SER A 148 17.47 33.67 17.24
C SER A 148 16.79 32.64 16.32
N PRO A 149 15.49 32.36 16.51
CA PRO A 149 14.77 31.41 15.66
C PRO A 149 14.90 31.73 14.17
N LEU A 150 14.93 33.02 13.82
CA LEU A 150 15.10 33.49 12.44
C LEU A 150 16.41 33.00 11.79
N LEU A 151 17.51 32.89 12.56
CA LEU A 151 18.78 32.39 12.02
C LEU A 151 18.88 30.85 12.11
N ALA A 152 18.21 30.24 13.08
CA ALA A 152 18.21 28.80 13.26
C ALA A 152 17.45 28.06 12.15
N PHE A 153 16.35 28.63 11.64
CA PHE A 153 15.57 28.07 10.51
C PHE A 153 16.39 27.82 9.24
N PRO A 154 17.04 28.84 8.62
CA PRO A 154 17.80 28.65 7.40
C PRO A 154 18.99 27.70 7.61
N LEU A 155 19.59 27.70 8.80
CA LEU A 155 20.72 26.83 9.12
C LEU A 155 20.32 25.34 9.12
N VAL A 156 19.17 25.01 9.70
CA VAL A 156 18.63 23.63 9.68
C VAL A 156 18.18 23.22 8.27
N LEU A 157 17.62 24.14 7.49
CA LEU A 157 17.28 23.92 6.09
C LEU A 157 18.51 23.58 5.25
N VAL A 158 19.58 24.37 5.35
CA VAL A 158 20.85 24.12 4.66
C VAL A 158 21.42 22.76 5.07
N MET A 159 21.36 22.42 6.35
CA MET A 159 21.84 21.12 6.84
C MET A 159 21.00 19.96 6.26
N GLY A 160 19.67 20.06 6.27
CA GLY A 160 18.80 19.04 5.69
C GLY A 160 19.05 18.85 4.19
N CYS A 161 19.20 19.95 3.45
CA CYS A 161 19.58 19.92 2.04
C CYS A 161 20.97 19.28 1.84
N ALA A 162 21.94 19.59 2.70
CA ALA A 162 23.27 18.99 2.64
C ALA A 162 23.24 17.47 2.87
N PHE A 163 22.48 16.99 3.86
CA PHE A 163 22.27 15.57 4.07
C PHE A 163 21.62 14.90 2.86
N GLY A 164 20.52 15.45 2.35
CA GLY A 164 19.83 14.90 1.18
C GLY A 164 20.72 14.86 -0.06
N ALA A 165 21.46 15.95 -0.34
CA ALA A 165 22.41 16.02 -1.45
C ALA A 165 23.55 15.02 -1.28
N PHE A 166 24.12 14.91 -0.08
CA PHE A 166 25.20 13.98 0.21
C PHE A 166 24.76 12.51 0.01
N MET A 167 23.55 12.15 0.46
CA MET A 167 23.00 10.81 0.25
C MET A 167 22.72 10.54 -1.24
N GLY A 168 22.14 11.50 -1.95
CA GLY A 168 21.94 11.40 -3.40
C GLY A 168 23.26 11.18 -4.16
N LEU A 169 24.29 11.96 -3.81
CA LEU A 169 25.64 11.83 -4.39
C LEU A 169 26.29 10.48 -4.06
N LEU A 170 26.16 9.98 -2.83
CA LEU A 170 26.70 8.67 -2.46
C LEU A 170 26.05 7.54 -3.25
N ILE A 171 24.73 7.58 -3.41
CA ILE A 171 23.96 6.57 -4.15
C ILE A 171 24.40 6.57 -5.63
N ASP A 172 24.50 7.76 -6.24
CA ASP A 172 24.88 7.90 -7.65
C ASP A 172 26.37 7.54 -7.89
N ALA A 173 27.27 8.06 -7.06
CA ALA A 173 28.71 7.88 -7.24
C ALA A 173 29.20 6.47 -6.88
N LEU A 174 28.70 5.88 -5.78
CA LEU A 174 29.16 4.57 -5.31
C LEU A 174 28.36 3.40 -5.89
N LYS A 175 27.21 3.68 -6.53
CA LYS A 175 26.28 2.66 -7.09
C LYS A 175 25.88 1.58 -6.07
N ILE A 176 25.87 1.95 -4.78
CA ILE A 176 25.41 1.08 -3.70
C ILE A 176 23.88 1.21 -3.61
N PRO A 177 23.13 0.12 -3.36
CA PRO A 177 21.69 0.20 -3.16
C PRO A 177 21.30 1.23 -2.08
N ALA A 178 20.36 2.13 -2.42
CA ALA A 178 19.94 3.26 -1.58
C ALA A 178 19.50 2.86 -0.16
N PHE A 179 18.83 1.71 -0.02
CA PHE A 179 18.43 1.17 1.28
C PHE A 179 19.61 0.97 2.25
N ILE A 180 20.79 0.55 1.76
CA ILE A 180 21.95 0.30 2.63
C ILE A 180 22.52 1.62 3.15
N ILE A 181 22.63 2.63 2.28
CA ILE A 181 23.18 3.94 2.63
C ILE A 181 22.24 4.64 3.62
N THR A 182 20.94 4.65 3.34
CA THR A 182 19.91 5.29 4.18
C THR A 182 19.75 4.62 5.54
N LEU A 183 20.00 3.30 5.67
CA LEU A 183 20.07 2.63 6.97
C LEU A 183 21.26 3.07 7.83
N GLN A 184 22.44 3.21 7.21
CA GLN A 184 23.64 3.67 7.91
C GLN A 184 23.47 5.12 8.38
N GLU A 185 22.95 5.97 7.50
CA GLU A 185 22.55 7.34 7.84
C GLU A 185 21.55 7.35 9.01
N CYS A 186 20.50 6.53 8.96
CA CYS A 186 19.49 6.49 10.00
C CYS A 186 20.10 6.19 11.38
N SER A 187 20.99 5.20 11.43
CA SER A 187 21.73 4.85 12.64
C SER A 187 22.61 6.00 13.13
N PHE A 188 23.30 6.68 12.22
CA PHE A 188 24.14 7.84 12.53
C PHE A 188 23.34 9.03 13.07
N CYS A 189 22.24 9.40 12.41
CA CYS A 189 21.36 10.51 12.81
C CYS A 189 20.75 10.25 14.19
N VAL A 190 20.28 9.03 14.44
CA VAL A 190 19.76 8.62 15.75
C VAL A 190 20.84 8.68 16.83
N ALA A 191 22.02 8.12 16.59
CA ALA A 191 23.13 8.16 17.55
C ALA A 191 23.55 9.60 17.89
N SER A 192 23.64 10.45 16.87
CA SER A 192 23.96 11.87 17.03
C SER A 192 22.87 12.60 17.83
N ALA A 193 21.59 12.39 17.51
CA ALA A 193 20.47 12.99 18.24
C ALA A 193 20.48 12.61 19.74
N ILE A 194 20.75 11.34 20.05
CA ILE A 194 20.85 10.87 21.44
C ILE A 194 22.03 11.55 22.16
N SER A 195 23.17 11.67 21.49
CA SER A 195 24.36 12.34 22.04
C SER A 195 24.07 13.81 22.39
N PHE A 196 23.44 14.56 21.46
CA PHE A 196 23.05 15.95 21.68
C PHE A 196 22.03 16.11 22.80
N ARG A 197 21.07 15.19 22.92
CA ARG A 197 20.09 15.19 24.02
C ARG A 197 20.76 14.99 25.38
N LYS A 198 21.75 14.08 25.47
CA LYS A 198 22.47 13.79 26.72
C LYS A 198 23.34 14.96 27.18
N SER A 199 23.87 15.76 26.24
CA SER A 199 24.65 16.98 26.54
C SER A 199 23.86 18.05 27.29
N ARG A 200 22.52 18.08 27.21
CA ARG A 200 21.69 19.07 27.92
C ARG A 200 21.19 18.58 29.29
N SER A 201 21.33 17.28 29.58
CA SER A 201 20.94 16.70 30.88
C SER A 201 22.07 16.71 31.92
N ARG A 202 23.21 17.32 31.59
CA ARG A 202 24.31 17.63 32.52
C ARG A 202 24.39 19.13 32.67
#